data_AF-A0AAU9UI29-F1
#
_entry.id   AF-A0AAU9UI29-F1
#
_cell.length_a   1.000
_cell.length_b   1.000
_cell.length_c   1.000
_cell.angle_alpha   90.00
_cell.angle_beta   90.00
_cell.angle_gamma   90.00
#
_symmetry.space_group_name_H-M   'P 1'
#
loop_
_entity.id
_entity.type
_entity.pdbx_description
1 polymer ?
#
loop_
_entity_poly.entity_id
_entity_poly.type
_entity_poly.pdbx_seq_one_letter_code
_entity_poly.pdbx_strand_id
1 'polypeptide(L)'
;MSAKGKNRSPTSMEKCSKCNKAGNPADKKLSITCDCCKDLLCGDCHGLSPTEIRVFELKTVARVVTFLCADCRSTMTQLPSILKKLNDLTDEVQQLRLRQNMMATEAAVHELTERKYRAQNIIVYDIPESTSENIQEKKKHDSEEVAKLIRGVCNIDCSKAKMFRLGAPKSADAPLVP
;
A
#
# COMPACT_ATOMS: atom_id res chain seq x y z
N MET A 1 5.20 -22.75 4.21
CA MET A 1 4.76 -23.10 2.84
C MET A 1 5.26 -24.51 2.55
N SER A 2 4.39 -25.50 2.74
CA SER A 2 4.73 -26.92 2.66
C SER A 2 4.83 -27.35 1.20
N ALA A 3 6.01 -27.79 0.77
CA ALA A 3 6.19 -28.44 -0.52
C ALA A 3 5.39 -29.76 -0.51
N LYS A 4 4.29 -29.81 -1.26
CA LYS A 4 3.58 -31.06 -1.56
C LYS A 4 4.52 -31.95 -2.37
N GLY A 5 5.20 -32.87 -1.70
CA GLY A 5 5.92 -33.96 -2.34
C GLY A 5 4.93 -34.81 -3.13
N LYS A 6 5.00 -34.75 -4.46
CA LYS A 6 4.27 -35.69 -5.32
C LYS A 6 4.93 -37.05 -5.17
N ASN A 7 4.32 -37.95 -4.40
CA ASN A 7 4.66 -39.38 -4.40
C ASN A 7 4.41 -39.93 -5.81
N ARG A 8 5.46 -40.06 -6.63
CA ARG A 8 5.40 -40.71 -7.94
C ARG A 8 5.56 -42.22 -7.72
N SER A 9 4.55 -42.99 -8.12
CA SER A 9 4.62 -44.45 -8.20
C SER A 9 5.62 -44.89 -9.29
N PRO A 10 6.45 -45.93 -9.05
CA PRO A 10 7.63 -46.24 -9.87
C PRO A 10 7.32 -47.18 -11.06
N THR A 11 6.41 -46.82 -11.97
CA THR A 11 6.03 -47.73 -13.08
C THR A 11 5.92 -47.12 -14.48
N SER A 12 6.17 -45.82 -14.67
CA SER A 12 6.25 -45.23 -16.01
C SER A 12 7.71 -44.98 -16.41
N MET A 13 8.15 -45.50 -17.55
CA MET A 13 9.46 -45.16 -18.14
C MET A 13 9.64 -43.65 -18.17
N GLU A 14 10.65 -43.14 -17.48
CA GLU A 14 10.97 -41.72 -17.47
C GLU A 14 11.39 -41.28 -18.88
N LYS A 15 10.74 -40.24 -19.40
CA LYS A 15 10.99 -39.69 -20.73
C LYS A 15 11.77 -38.40 -20.59
N CYS A 16 12.60 -38.08 -21.59
CA CYS A 16 13.29 -36.80 -21.62
C CYS A 16 12.27 -35.64 -21.68
N SER A 17 12.40 -34.64 -20.81
CA SER A 17 11.44 -33.51 -20.76
C SER A 17 11.39 -32.67 -22.03
N LYS A 18 12.47 -32.63 -22.83
CA LYS A 18 12.56 -31.81 -24.05
C LYS A 18 12.08 -32.53 -25.32
N CYS A 19 12.48 -33.78 -25.52
CA CYS A 19 12.16 -34.53 -26.75
C CYS A 19 11.10 -35.63 -26.55
N ASN A 20 10.66 -35.87 -25.31
CA ASN A 20 9.69 -36.89 -24.92
C ASN A 20 10.04 -38.33 -25.36
N LYS A 21 11.29 -38.57 -25.77
CA LYS A 21 11.78 -39.93 -26.07
C LYS A 21 12.03 -40.66 -24.75
N ALA A 22 11.58 -41.90 -24.66
CA ALA A 22 11.94 -42.78 -23.56
C ALA A 22 13.44 -43.07 -23.63
N GLY A 23 14.14 -43.06 -22.50
CA GLY A 23 15.52 -43.53 -22.46
C GLY A 23 15.54 -44.99 -22.91
N ASN A 24 16.32 -45.31 -23.94
CA ASN A 24 16.46 -46.69 -24.39
C ASN A 24 17.04 -47.50 -23.21
N PRO A 25 16.38 -48.56 -22.71
CA PRO A 25 16.88 -49.32 -21.56
C PRO A 25 18.25 -49.97 -21.82
N ALA A 26 18.61 -50.18 -23.10
CA ALA A 26 19.93 -50.64 -23.52
C ALA A 26 20.99 -49.50 -23.51
N ASP A 27 20.57 -48.25 -23.80
CA ASP A 27 21.43 -47.05 -23.79
C ASP A 27 21.16 -46.19 -22.55
N LYS A 28 20.97 -46.83 -21.38
CA LYS A 28 20.88 -46.15 -20.07
C LYS A 28 22.01 -45.16 -19.79
N LYS A 29 23.08 -45.17 -20.59
CA LYS A 29 24.31 -44.39 -20.45
C LYS A 29 24.25 -42.96 -21.01
N LEU A 30 23.12 -42.51 -21.58
CA LEU A 30 23.02 -41.19 -22.24
C LEU A 30 21.95 -40.26 -21.66
N SER A 31 21.52 -40.51 -20.43
CA SER A 31 20.56 -39.65 -19.73
C SER A 31 21.11 -39.12 -18.42
N ILE A 32 20.78 -37.88 -18.09
CA ILE A 32 21.17 -37.22 -16.85
C ILE A 32 19.96 -36.52 -16.23
N THR A 33 19.88 -36.47 -14.89
CA THR A 33 18.84 -35.74 -14.17
C THR A 33 19.32 -34.36 -13.76
N CYS A 34 18.55 -33.31 -14.05
CA CYS A 34 18.84 -31.97 -13.54
C CYS A 34 18.77 -31.92 -12.01
N ASP A 35 19.77 -31.38 -11.33
CA ASP A 35 19.78 -31.29 -9.87
C ASP A 35 18.74 -30.29 -9.32
N CYS A 36 18.26 -29.35 -10.13
CA CYS A 36 17.25 -28.37 -9.74
C CYS A 36 15.81 -28.86 -10.01
N CYS A 37 15.41 -29.06 -11.27
CA CYS A 37 14.03 -29.45 -11.60
C CYS A 37 13.76 -30.97 -11.45
N LYS A 38 14.80 -31.79 -11.31
CA LYS A 38 14.73 -33.27 -11.24
C LYS A 38 14.21 -33.96 -12.50
N ASP A 39 14.11 -33.25 -13.62
CA ASP A 39 13.73 -33.86 -14.90
C ASP A 39 14.87 -34.69 -15.49
N LEU A 40 14.50 -35.78 -16.17
CA LEU A 40 15.40 -36.61 -16.96
C LEU A 40 15.67 -35.93 -18.31
N LEU A 41 16.93 -35.86 -18.70
CA LEU A 41 17.41 -35.11 -19.86
C LEU A 41 18.31 -35.99 -20.72
N CYS A 42 18.07 -35.97 -22.03
CA CYS A 42 18.89 -36.70 -22.99
C CYS A 42 20.15 -35.92 -23.34
N GLY A 43 21.29 -36.59 -23.55
CA GLY A 43 22.55 -35.95 -23.92
C GLY A 43 22.42 -35.04 -25.15
N ASP A 44 21.81 -35.56 -26.22
CA ASP A 44 21.60 -34.83 -27.48
C ASP A 44 20.77 -33.54 -27.29
N CYS A 45 19.78 -33.58 -26.40
CA CYS A 45 18.84 -32.50 -26.14
C CYS A 45 19.52 -31.28 -25.48
N HIS A 46 20.63 -31.53 -24.79
CA HIS A 46 21.38 -30.58 -23.98
C HIS A 46 22.86 -30.45 -24.39
N GLY A 47 23.26 -31.08 -25.51
CA GLY A 47 24.61 -31.01 -26.03
C GLY A 47 25.67 -31.64 -25.12
N LEU A 48 25.29 -32.67 -24.35
CA LEU A 48 26.23 -33.40 -23.49
C LEU A 48 26.77 -34.62 -24.21
N SER A 49 28.09 -34.75 -24.20
CA SER A 49 28.80 -35.95 -24.64
C SER A 49 28.58 -37.12 -23.67
N PRO A 50 28.70 -38.37 -24.14
CA PRO A 50 28.64 -39.55 -23.27
C PRO A 50 29.68 -39.52 -22.14
N THR A 51 30.84 -38.92 -22.37
CA THR A 51 31.91 -38.77 -21.38
C THR A 51 31.49 -37.81 -20.27
N GLU A 52 30.90 -36.66 -20.61
CA GLU A 52 30.38 -35.71 -19.61
C GLU A 52 29.29 -36.35 -18.75
N ILE A 53 28.35 -37.07 -19.36
CA ILE A 53 27.29 -37.77 -18.63
C ILE A 53 27.90 -38.78 -17.65
N ARG A 54 28.88 -39.58 -18.08
CA ARG A 54 29.60 -40.51 -17.19
C ARG A 54 30.30 -39.79 -16.04
N VAL A 55 30.88 -38.62 -16.24
CA VAL A 55 31.50 -37.82 -15.16
C VAL A 55 30.47 -37.47 -14.08
N PHE A 56 29.24 -37.11 -14.46
CA PHE A 56 28.16 -36.87 -13.49
C PHE A 56 27.64 -38.16 -12.80
N GLU A 57 27.82 -39.32 -13.43
CA GLU A 57 27.45 -40.64 -12.89
C GLU A 57 28.48 -41.26 -11.93
N LEU A 58 29.75 -40.83 -11.99
CA LEU A 58 30.83 -41.30 -11.11
C LEU A 58 30.61 -40.77 -9.67
N LYS A 59 29.59 -41.34 -8.99
CA LYS A 59 29.08 -40.98 -7.66
C LYS A 59 29.83 -41.73 -6.55
N THR A 60 31.16 -41.68 -6.50
CA THR A 60 31.86 -42.54 -5.54
C THR A 60 31.92 -42.00 -4.11
N VAL A 61 32.04 -40.70 -3.82
CA VAL A 61 32.05 -40.28 -2.39
C VAL A 61 31.49 -38.87 -2.09
N ALA A 62 31.59 -37.89 -2.99
CA ALA A 62 30.95 -36.57 -2.80
C ALA A 62 30.68 -35.91 -4.16
N ARG A 63 29.42 -35.61 -4.49
CA ARG A 63 29.10 -34.84 -5.70
C ARG A 63 29.52 -33.39 -5.50
N VAL A 64 30.67 -33.02 -6.04
CA VAL A 64 31.10 -31.61 -6.11
C VAL A 64 30.45 -30.93 -7.33
N VAL A 65 30.19 -31.68 -8.40
CA VAL A 65 29.65 -31.13 -9.65
C VAL A 65 28.13 -31.31 -9.69
N THR A 66 27.41 -30.21 -9.83
CA THR A 66 25.96 -30.19 -10.06
C THR A 66 25.67 -29.98 -11.55
N PHE A 67 24.67 -30.69 -12.05
CA PHE A 67 24.15 -30.49 -13.39
C PHE A 67 22.84 -29.70 -13.34
N LEU A 68 22.85 -28.53 -13.98
CA LEU A 68 21.66 -27.71 -14.18
C LEU A 68 21.35 -27.64 -15.68
N CYS A 69 20.10 -27.94 -16.02
CA CYS A 69 19.61 -27.74 -17.39
C CYS A 69 19.65 -26.26 -17.79
N ALA A 70 19.50 -25.98 -19.09
CA ALA A 70 19.56 -24.62 -19.62
C ALA A 70 18.56 -23.69 -18.94
N ASP A 71 17.32 -24.15 -18.74
CA ASP A 71 16.25 -23.35 -18.13
C ASP A 71 16.50 -23.07 -16.65
N CYS A 72 16.94 -24.08 -15.89
CA CYS A 72 17.33 -23.88 -14.49
C CYS A 72 18.53 -22.93 -14.39
N ARG A 73 19.50 -23.03 -15.30
CA ARG A 73 20.66 -22.14 -15.32
C ARG A 73 20.27 -20.70 -15.61
N SER A 74 19.43 -20.46 -16.63
CA SER A 74 18.93 -19.12 -16.95
C SER A 74 18.04 -18.54 -15.86
N THR A 75 17.26 -19.39 -15.17
CA THR A 75 16.45 -18.95 -14.03
C THR A 75 17.34 -18.52 -12.87
N MET A 76 18.37 -19.30 -12.57
CA MET A 76 19.31 -18.99 -11.49
C MET A 76 20.11 -17.71 -11.74
N THR A 77 20.42 -17.36 -13.00
CA THR A 77 21.08 -16.09 -13.32
C THR A 77 20.12 -14.90 -13.21
N GLN A 78 18.83 -15.08 -13.48
CA GLN A 78 17.82 -14.02 -13.36
C GLN A 78 17.32 -13.81 -11.92
N LEU A 79 17.41 -14.83 -11.07
CA LEU A 79 16.88 -14.81 -9.70
C LEU A 79 17.37 -13.61 -8.86
N PRO A 80 18.67 -13.25 -8.84
CA PRO A 80 19.13 -12.08 -8.09
C PRO A 80 18.50 -10.76 -8.56
N SER A 81 18.27 -10.62 -9.87
CA SER A 81 17.63 -9.42 -10.44
C SER A 81 16.15 -9.35 -10.04
N ILE A 82 15.45 -10.49 -10.07
CA ILE A 82 14.05 -10.57 -9.63
C ILE A 82 13.93 -10.26 -8.14
N LEU A 83 14.81 -10.83 -7.30
CA LEU A 83 14.84 -10.54 -5.86
C LEU A 83 15.09 -9.06 -5.58
N LYS A 84 16.02 -8.43 -6.32
CA LYS A 84 16.25 -6.99 -6.21
C LYS A 84 14.96 -6.20 -6.52
N LYS A 85 14.32 -6.48 -7.66
CA LYS A 85 13.06 -5.80 -8.04
C LYS A 85 11.95 -6.00 -7.01
N LEU A 86 11.84 -7.19 -6.40
CA LEU A 86 10.86 -7.44 -5.35
C LEU A 86 11.14 -6.61 -4.09
N ASN A 87 12.41 -6.48 -3.69
CA ASN A 87 12.80 -5.63 -2.56
C ASN A 87 12.52 -4.17 -2.87
N ASP A 88 12.94 -3.68 -4.05
CA ASP A 88 12.70 -2.30 -4.48
C ASP A 88 11.21 -1.95 -4.47
N LEU A 89 10.35 -2.84 -4.99
CA LEU A 89 8.89 -2.67 -4.97
C LEU A 89 8.32 -2.72 -3.55
N THR A 90 8.86 -3.57 -2.68
CA THR A 90 8.42 -3.67 -1.28
C THR A 90 8.72 -2.37 -0.54
N ASP A 91 9.90 -1.81 -0.75
CA ASP A 91 10.32 -0.53 -0.18
C ASP A 91 9.44 0.62 -0.72
N GLU A 92 9.15 0.65 -2.02
CA GLU A 92 8.28 1.66 -2.62
C GLU A 92 6.86 1.61 -2.03
N VAL A 93 6.27 0.43 -1.92
CA VAL A 93 4.94 0.25 -1.30
C VAL A 93 4.94 0.71 0.15
N GLN A 94 6.01 0.41 0.90
CA GLN A 94 6.14 0.86 2.29
C GLN A 94 6.23 2.38 2.38
N GLN A 95 7.01 3.03 1.51
CA GLN A 95 7.11 4.50 1.46
C GLN A 95 5.78 5.15 1.09
N LEU A 96 5.05 4.59 0.12
CA LEU A 96 3.73 5.09 -0.28
C LEU A 96 2.72 5.01 0.88
N ARG A 97 2.71 3.90 1.63
CA ARG A 97 1.85 3.75 2.81
C ARG A 97 2.18 4.78 3.89
N LEU A 98 3.46 5.05 4.14
CA LEU A 98 3.87 6.08 5.10
C LEU A 98 3.40 7.47 4.67
N ARG A 99 3.59 7.84 3.39
CA ARG A 99 3.10 9.11 2.85
C ARG A 99 1.58 9.24 2.96
N GLN A 100 0.85 8.18 2.62
CA GLN A 100 -0.61 8.17 2.74
C GLN A 100 -1.08 8.39 4.18
N ASN A 101 -0.44 7.71 5.15
CA ASN A 101 -0.76 7.87 6.56
C ASN A 101 -0.44 9.27 7.10
N MET A 102 0.67 9.87 6.64
CA MET A 102 1.03 11.24 7.00
C MET A 102 -0.02 12.24 6.50
N MET A 103 -0.44 12.14 5.23
CA MET A 103 -1.49 13.01 4.67
C MET A 103 -2.82 12.84 5.40
N ALA A 104 -3.22 11.61 5.73
CA ALA A 104 -4.44 11.36 6.48
C ALA A 104 -4.37 11.96 7.89
N THR A 105 -3.22 11.89 8.55
CA THR A 105 -2.99 12.46 9.88
C THR A 105 -2.99 13.97 9.83
N GLU A 106 -2.37 14.59 8.83
CA GLU A 106 -2.37 16.04 8.63
C GLU A 106 -3.80 16.57 8.43
N ALA A 107 -4.61 15.91 7.60
CA ALA A 107 -6.02 16.25 7.41
C ALA A 107 -6.80 16.18 8.74
N ALA A 108 -6.60 15.12 9.52
CA ALA A 108 -7.25 14.98 10.82
C ALA A 108 -6.80 16.06 11.83
N VAL A 109 -5.52 16.41 11.85
CA VAL A 109 -4.98 17.48 12.71
C VAL A 109 -5.54 18.85 12.31
N HIS A 110 -5.61 19.13 11.00
CA HIS A 110 -6.20 20.36 10.51
C HIS A 110 -7.67 20.46 10.92
N GLU A 111 -8.44 19.38 10.74
CA GLU A 111 -9.85 19.35 11.12
C GLU A 111 -10.05 19.59 12.62
N LEU A 112 -9.25 18.93 13.46
CA LEU A 112 -9.29 19.13 14.92
C LEU A 112 -8.94 20.58 15.30
N THR A 113 -7.99 21.19 14.60
CA THR A 113 -7.61 22.59 14.81
C THR A 113 -8.75 23.54 14.44
N GLU A 114 -9.43 23.31 13.32
CA GLU A 114 -10.62 24.09 12.93
C GLU A 114 -11.78 23.92 13.90
N ARG A 115 -12.02 22.70 14.40
CA ARG A 115 -13.05 22.45 15.42
C ARG A 115 -12.74 23.21 16.70
N LYS A 116 -11.47 23.24 17.14
CA LYS A 116 -11.04 24.02 18.31
C LYS A 116 -11.26 25.51 18.09
N TYR A 117 -10.94 26.04 16.91
CA TYR A 117 -11.19 27.44 16.57
C TYR A 117 -12.69 27.76 16.57
N ARG A 118 -13.52 26.93 15.94
CA ARG A 118 -14.98 27.11 15.90
C ARG A 118 -15.65 26.97 17.26
N ALA A 119 -15.13 26.09 18.13
CA ALA A 119 -15.65 25.92 19.48
C ALA A 119 -15.46 27.16 20.37
N GLN A 120 -14.56 28.09 19.99
CA GLN A 120 -14.39 29.37 20.65
C GLN A 120 -15.38 30.43 20.15
N ASN A 121 -16.08 30.17 19.04
CA ASN A 121 -17.09 31.08 18.52
C ASN A 121 -18.39 30.90 19.31
N ILE A 122 -18.94 32.02 19.77
CA ILE A 122 -20.24 32.06 20.44
C ILE A 122 -21.24 32.66 19.47
N ILE A 123 -22.35 31.96 19.23
CA ILE A 123 -23.47 32.46 18.44
C ILE A 123 -24.57 32.85 19.43
N VAL A 124 -24.97 34.12 19.40
CA VAL A 124 -26.03 34.66 20.26
C VAL A 124 -27.23 34.94 19.38
N TYR A 125 -28.36 34.35 19.74
CA TYR A 125 -29.65 34.54 19.06
C TYR A 125 -30.51 35.55 19.82
N ASP A 126 -31.57 36.02 19.16
CA ASP A 126 -32.61 36.87 19.75
C ASP A 126 -32.09 38.16 20.40
N ILE A 127 -31.00 38.72 19.87
CA ILE A 127 -30.57 40.07 20.21
C ILE A 127 -31.58 41.06 19.60
N PRO A 128 -32.18 41.97 20.38
CA PRO A 128 -33.09 42.99 19.87
C PRO A 128 -32.44 43.81 18.75
N GLU A 129 -33.14 43.97 17.64
CA GLU A 129 -32.59 44.68 16.48
C GLU A 129 -32.56 46.20 16.73
N SER A 130 -31.43 46.84 16.41
CA SER A 130 -31.29 48.30 16.45
C SER A 130 -32.18 48.98 15.42
N THR A 131 -32.86 50.05 15.84
CA THR A 131 -33.70 50.91 14.99
C THR A 131 -32.90 51.93 14.18
N SER A 132 -31.60 52.11 14.43
CA SER A 132 -30.78 53.07 13.69
C SER A 132 -30.57 52.60 12.25
N GLU A 133 -30.61 53.50 11.27
CA GLU A 133 -30.25 53.19 9.88
C GLU A 133 -28.74 53.13 9.67
N ASN A 134 -27.95 53.69 10.60
CA ASN A 134 -26.50 53.76 10.49
C ASN A 134 -25.84 52.44 10.89
N ILE A 135 -25.09 51.84 9.97
CA ILE A 135 -24.38 50.56 10.17
C ILE A 135 -23.44 50.60 11.39
N GLN A 136 -22.77 51.72 11.65
CA GLN A 136 -21.84 51.84 12.79
C GLN A 136 -22.60 51.85 14.12
N GLU A 137 -23.73 52.54 14.18
CA GLU A 137 -24.59 52.55 15.36
C GLU A 137 -25.22 51.19 15.61
N LYS A 138 -25.66 50.48 14.56
CA LYS A 138 -26.14 49.09 14.67
C LYS A 138 -25.06 48.18 15.28
N LYS A 139 -23.83 48.25 14.78
CA LYS A 139 -22.69 47.46 15.31
C LYS A 139 -22.42 47.78 16.78
N LYS A 140 -22.46 49.06 17.15
CA LYS A 140 -22.25 49.50 18.54
C LYS A 140 -23.36 48.99 19.46
N HIS A 141 -24.62 49.13 19.07
CA HIS A 141 -25.78 48.62 19.79
C HIS A 141 -25.66 47.10 20.02
N ASP A 142 -25.42 46.32 18.96
CA ASP A 142 -25.25 44.86 19.09
C ASP A 142 -24.11 44.50 20.04
N SER A 143 -23.00 45.23 19.95
CA SER A 143 -21.83 44.99 20.79
C SER A 143 -22.11 45.26 22.27
N GLU A 144 -22.86 46.32 22.56
CA GLU A 144 -23.27 46.68 23.92
C GLU A 144 -24.26 45.67 24.51
N GLU A 145 -25.26 45.25 23.74
CA GLU A 145 -26.24 44.25 24.16
C GLU A 145 -25.59 42.88 24.43
N VAL A 146 -24.75 42.41 23.51
CA VAL A 146 -24.00 41.16 23.70
C VAL A 146 -23.06 41.27 24.91
N ALA A 147 -22.38 42.40 25.12
CA ALA A 147 -21.51 42.60 26.27
C ALA A 147 -22.27 42.67 27.60
N LYS A 148 -23.51 43.19 27.63
CA LYS A 148 -24.39 43.11 28.81
C LYS A 148 -24.76 41.66 29.12
N LEU A 149 -25.17 40.90 28.09
CA LEU A 149 -25.57 39.50 28.24
C LEU A 149 -24.41 38.63 28.71
N ILE A 150 -23.24 38.74 28.09
CA ILE A 150 -22.05 37.99 28.49
C ILE A 150 -21.68 38.33 29.94
N ARG A 151 -21.60 39.61 30.32
CA ARG A 151 -21.26 40.01 31.70
C ARG A 151 -22.23 39.46 32.75
N GLY A 152 -23.50 39.29 32.40
CA GLY A 152 -24.51 38.71 33.29
C GLY A 152 -24.32 37.21 33.55
N VAL A 153 -23.78 36.47 32.56
CA VAL A 153 -23.57 35.01 32.66
C VAL A 153 -22.14 34.68 33.08
N CYS A 154 -21.18 35.38 32.51
CA CYS A 154 -19.75 35.13 32.63
C CYS A 154 -19.05 36.47 32.90
N ASN A 155 -18.26 36.58 33.97
CA ASN A 155 -17.47 37.78 34.27
C ASN A 155 -16.23 37.90 33.36
N ILE A 156 -16.44 37.86 32.04
CA ILE A 156 -15.41 37.87 31.00
C ILE A 156 -15.34 39.26 30.38
N ASP A 157 -14.11 39.75 30.21
CA ASP A 157 -13.85 40.99 29.49
C ASP A 157 -14.10 40.82 27.99
N CYS A 158 -15.08 41.55 27.47
CA CYS A 158 -15.46 41.55 26.06
C CYS A 158 -14.63 42.51 25.21
N SER A 159 -13.66 43.26 25.78
CA SER A 159 -12.87 44.27 25.08
C SER A 159 -12.08 43.70 23.87
N LYS A 160 -11.73 42.41 23.91
CA LYS A 160 -11.00 41.70 22.85
C LYS A 160 -11.91 40.87 21.94
N ALA A 161 -13.21 40.84 22.20
CA ALA A 161 -14.13 40.05 21.41
C ALA A 161 -14.36 40.70 20.03
N LYS A 162 -14.22 39.90 18.97
CA LYS A 162 -14.57 40.34 17.61
C LYS A 162 -16.00 39.90 17.32
N MET A 163 -16.88 40.87 17.10
CA MET A 163 -18.29 40.59 16.86
C MET A 163 -18.64 40.70 15.38
N PHE A 164 -19.46 39.76 14.92
CA PHE A 164 -19.97 39.72 13.55
C PHE A 164 -21.47 39.51 13.61
N ARG A 165 -22.22 40.38 12.94
CA ARG A 165 -23.65 40.14 12.69
C ARG A 165 -23.76 39.11 11.56
N LEU A 166 -24.48 38.02 11.82
CA LEU A 166 -24.79 36.98 10.84
C LEU A 166 -26.17 37.23 10.24
N GLY A 167 -26.31 36.97 8.93
CA GLY A 167 -27.55 37.16 8.18
C GLY A 167 -27.57 38.44 7.34
N ALA A 168 -28.32 38.40 6.23
CA ALA A 168 -28.60 39.58 5.42
C ALA A 168 -29.66 40.45 6.15
N PRO A 169 -29.64 41.78 6.00
CA PRO A 169 -30.76 42.59 6.43
C PRO A 169 -32.02 42.03 5.78
N LYS A 170 -33.06 41.75 6.56
CA LYS A 170 -34.34 41.27 6.03
C LYS A 170 -34.79 42.29 4.97
N SER A 171 -34.76 41.90 3.70
CA SER A 171 -35.48 42.66 2.68
C SER A 171 -36.95 42.64 3.09
N ALA A 172 -37.66 43.77 2.93
CA ALA A 172 -39.06 43.90 3.34
C ALA A 172 -39.97 42.78 2.77
N ASP A 173 -39.55 42.14 1.68
CA ASP A 173 -40.27 41.07 0.98
C ASP A 173 -39.86 39.64 1.38
N ALA A 174 -38.97 39.44 2.36
CA ALA A 174 -38.60 38.09 2.78
C ALA A 174 -39.73 37.45 3.59
N PRO A 175 -40.32 36.32 3.14
CA PRO A 175 -41.40 35.66 3.87
C PRO A 175 -40.94 35.25 5.26
N LEU A 176 -41.77 35.53 6.26
CA LEU A 176 -41.57 35.06 7.63
C LEU A 176 -41.62 33.53 7.59
N VAL A 177 -40.45 32.90 7.75
CA VAL A 177 -40.38 31.45 7.96
C VAL A 177 -40.95 31.19 9.37
N PRO A 178 -41.96 30.31 9.51
CA PRO A 178 -42.65 30.03 10.78
C PRO A 178 -41.75 29.34 11.81
#